data_AF-A0A2J6J284-F1
#
_entry.id   AF-A0A2J6J284-F1
#
_cell.length_a   1.000
_cell.length_b   1.000
_cell.length_c   1.000
_cell.angle_alpha   90.00
_cell.angle_beta   90.00
_cell.angle_gamma   90.00
#
_symmetry.space_group_name_H-M   'P 1'
#
loop_
_entity.id
_entity.type
_entity.pdbx_description
1 polymer ?
#
loop_
_entity_poly.entity_id
_entity_poly.type
_entity_poly.pdbx_seq_one_letter_code
_entity_poly.pdbx_strand_id
1 'polypeptide(L)'
;MLHLVDSATELTTAATDALLALVAFICLVLLCRSARRGRFHRLWLLFFASLGIASLLGAVAHGLRLSEGVDRLIWPMLYLCLGYSLTALALVALHDWRGMEKMRKLTPLFMFFPFLVVALIWVGGGAFIYFLCFEAAVVLFALFVYGRLAFLSRVPGSGFILAGILFSLAAALVQASGAWRFELVWLFDHNGLFHLIQLPGLVCFVISARVRCRQSV
;
A
#
# COMPACT_ATOMS: atom_id res chain seq x y z
N MET A 1 31.32 1.80 -1.33
CA MET A 1 30.88 0.39 -1.45
C MET A 1 29.50 0.26 -0.83
N LEU A 2 28.61 -0.51 -1.44
CA LEU A 2 27.31 -0.86 -0.83
C LEU A 2 27.57 -1.91 0.25
N HIS A 3 27.22 -1.62 1.50
CA HIS A 3 27.32 -2.55 2.62
C HIS A 3 25.92 -2.95 3.07
N LEU A 4 25.73 -4.23 3.36
CA LEU A 4 24.48 -4.72 3.96
C LEU A 4 24.37 -4.29 5.43
N VAL A 5 23.15 -4.26 5.94
CA VAL A 5 22.88 -4.10 7.38
C VAL A 5 23.25 -5.41 8.12
N ASP A 6 23.82 -5.30 9.32
CA ASP A 6 24.28 -6.47 10.11
C ASP A 6 23.14 -7.21 10.83
N SER A 7 21.94 -6.62 10.87
CA SER A 7 20.78 -7.19 11.55
C SER A 7 20.07 -8.22 10.67
N ALA A 8 20.02 -9.47 11.12
CA ALA A 8 19.34 -10.55 10.41
C ALA A 8 17.85 -10.24 10.17
N THR A 9 17.14 -9.65 11.14
CA THR A 9 15.72 -9.31 10.97
C THR A 9 15.53 -8.19 9.95
N GLU A 10 16.40 -7.17 9.93
CA GLU A 10 16.39 -6.12 8.91
C GLU A 10 16.60 -6.69 7.50
N LEU A 11 17.51 -7.67 7.36
CA LEU A 11 17.71 -8.37 6.08
C LEU A 11 16.47 -9.17 5.66
N THR A 12 15.77 -9.83 6.58
CA THR A 12 14.50 -10.49 6.26
C THR A 12 13.40 -9.50 5.91
N THR A 13 13.31 -8.37 6.62
CA THR A 13 12.38 -7.28 6.32
C THR A 13 12.65 -6.76 4.91
N ALA A 14 13.90 -6.48 4.57
CA ALA A 14 14.31 -6.06 3.24
C ALA A 14 13.96 -7.09 2.14
N ALA A 15 14.17 -8.38 2.41
CA ALA A 15 13.82 -9.45 1.47
C ALA A 15 12.29 -9.54 1.26
N THR A 16 11.50 -9.42 2.33
CA THR A 16 10.03 -9.43 2.25
C THR A 16 9.49 -8.18 1.56
N ASP A 17 10.12 -7.02 1.75
CA ASP A 17 9.84 -5.79 1.00
C ASP A 17 10.13 -5.97 -0.49
N ALA A 18 11.27 -6.56 -0.85
CA ALA A 18 11.62 -6.84 -2.25
C ALA A 18 10.61 -7.81 -2.89
N LEU A 19 10.15 -8.81 -2.14
CA LEU A 19 9.09 -9.73 -2.59
C LEU A 19 7.76 -9.00 -2.77
N LEU A 20 7.38 -8.12 -1.84
CA LEU A 20 6.18 -7.31 -1.93
C LEU A 20 6.21 -6.37 -3.14
N ALA A 21 7.37 -5.74 -3.39
CA ALA A 21 7.62 -4.93 -4.58
C ALA A 21 7.47 -5.74 -5.87
N LEU A 22 8.08 -6.92 -5.94
CA LEU A 22 7.99 -7.83 -7.08
C LEU A 22 6.53 -8.20 -7.37
N VAL A 23 5.77 -8.59 -6.35
CA VAL A 23 4.35 -8.96 -6.50
C VAL A 23 3.51 -7.76 -6.93
N ALA A 24 3.75 -6.57 -6.36
CA ALA A 24 3.08 -5.34 -6.77
C ALA A 24 3.35 -5.00 -8.25
N PHE A 25 4.60 -5.11 -8.71
CA PHE A 25 4.94 -4.89 -10.11
C PHE A 25 4.38 -5.97 -11.05
N ILE A 26 4.32 -7.24 -10.62
CA ILE A 26 3.61 -8.28 -11.38
C ILE A 26 2.13 -7.91 -11.52
N CYS A 27 1.46 -7.48 -10.44
CA CYS A 27 0.07 -7.02 -10.47
C CYS A 27 -0.11 -5.82 -11.42
N LEU A 28 0.81 -4.87 -11.40
CA LEU A 28 0.85 -3.73 -12.32
C LEU A 28 0.94 -4.19 -13.79
N VAL A 29 1.89 -5.07 -14.11
CA VAL A 29 2.08 -5.60 -15.47
C VAL A 29 0.83 -6.36 -15.94
N LEU A 30 0.24 -7.20 -15.09
CA LEU A 30 -1.01 -7.92 -15.39
C LEU A 30 -2.16 -6.97 -15.73
N LEU A 31 -2.24 -5.83 -15.04
CA LEU A 31 -3.24 -4.81 -15.33
C LEU A 31 -2.92 -4.02 -16.61
N CYS A 32 -1.67 -3.61 -16.83
CA CYS A 32 -1.25 -2.92 -18.05
C CYS A 32 -1.54 -3.71 -19.33
N ARG A 33 -1.51 -5.04 -19.27
CA ARG A 33 -1.86 -5.93 -20.41
C ARG A 33 -3.35 -6.02 -20.70
N SER A 34 -4.20 -5.40 -19.87
CA SER A 34 -5.64 -5.34 -20.12
C SER A 34 -5.96 -4.22 -21.11
N ALA A 35 -6.86 -4.46 -22.08
CA ALA A 35 -7.18 -3.50 -23.15
C ALA A 35 -7.88 -2.20 -22.69
N ARG A 36 -8.03 -1.96 -21.38
CA ARG A 36 -8.87 -0.90 -20.83
C ARG A 36 -8.03 0.24 -20.26
N ARG A 37 -8.48 1.48 -20.51
CA ARG A 37 -7.70 2.70 -20.19
C ARG A 37 -8.50 3.78 -19.44
N GLY A 38 -9.62 3.42 -18.81
CA GLY A 38 -10.46 4.35 -18.03
C GLY A 38 -9.79 4.91 -16.78
N ARG A 39 -10.33 5.99 -16.20
CA ARG A 39 -9.80 6.60 -14.96
C ARG A 39 -9.72 5.62 -13.79
N PHE A 40 -10.75 4.80 -13.62
CA PHE A 40 -10.80 3.76 -12.60
C PHE A 40 -9.62 2.77 -12.73
N HIS A 41 -9.30 2.35 -13.95
CA HIS A 41 -8.14 1.50 -14.22
C HIS A 41 -6.82 2.19 -13.85
N ARG A 42 -6.67 3.48 -14.17
CA ARG A 42 -5.47 4.25 -13.82
C ARG A 42 -5.25 4.38 -12.31
N LEU A 43 -6.31 4.39 -11.50
CA LEU A 43 -6.17 4.39 -10.05
C LEU A 43 -5.55 3.07 -9.56
N TRP A 44 -5.94 1.92 -10.13
CA TRP A 44 -5.30 0.66 -9.80
C TRP A 44 -3.83 0.60 -10.27
N LEU A 45 -3.54 1.13 -11.46
CA LEU A 45 -2.14 1.24 -11.91
C LEU A 45 -1.32 2.10 -10.94
N LEU A 46 -1.85 3.24 -10.50
CA LEU A 46 -1.21 4.09 -9.51
C LEU A 46 -1.01 3.35 -8.19
N PHE A 47 -2.04 2.65 -7.69
CA PHE A 47 -1.97 1.85 -6.47
C PHE A 47 -0.78 0.87 -6.50
N PHE A 48 -0.73 0.01 -7.53
CA PHE A 48 0.31 -1.02 -7.62
C PHE A 48 1.69 -0.44 -7.94
N ALA A 49 1.78 0.59 -8.78
CA ALA A 49 3.06 1.23 -9.09
C ALA A 49 3.65 1.92 -7.86
N SER A 50 2.84 2.71 -7.16
CA SER A 50 3.30 3.44 -5.97
C SER A 50 3.62 2.49 -4.81
N LEU A 51 2.82 1.43 -4.61
CA LEU A 51 3.14 0.39 -3.63
C LEU A 51 4.44 -0.34 -3.97
N GLY A 52 4.63 -0.74 -5.23
CA GLY A 52 5.85 -1.42 -5.68
C GLY A 52 7.11 -0.56 -5.50
N ILE A 53 7.02 0.74 -5.80
CA ILE A 53 8.12 1.68 -5.59
C ILE A 53 8.39 1.85 -4.08
N ALA A 54 7.35 2.02 -3.26
CA ALA A 54 7.51 2.14 -1.82
C ALA A 54 8.19 0.91 -1.20
N SER A 55 7.74 -0.30 -1.54
CA SER A 55 8.34 -1.54 -1.04
C SER A 55 9.77 -1.74 -1.56
N LEU A 56 10.08 -1.32 -2.80
CA LEU A 56 11.45 -1.35 -3.29
C LEU A 56 12.36 -0.38 -2.50
N LEU A 57 11.85 0.81 -2.18
CA LEU A 57 12.56 1.76 -1.32
C LEU A 57 12.72 1.21 0.11
N GLY A 58 11.71 0.50 0.63
CA GLY A 58 11.79 -0.21 1.91
C GLY A 58 12.88 -1.28 1.92
N ALA A 59 12.95 -2.10 0.86
CA ALA A 59 14.01 -3.09 0.69
C ALA A 59 15.41 -2.46 0.72
N VAL A 60 15.57 -1.29 0.09
CA VAL A 60 16.82 -0.52 0.11
C VAL A 60 17.11 0.03 1.50
N ALA A 61 16.11 0.62 2.17
CA ALA A 61 16.25 1.22 3.49
C ALA A 61 16.62 0.20 4.58
N HIS A 62 15.97 -0.97 4.57
CA HIS A 62 16.22 -2.04 5.53
C HIS A 62 17.44 -2.90 5.17
N GLY A 63 17.74 -3.06 3.88
CA GLY A 63 18.78 -3.99 3.42
C GLY A 63 20.18 -3.41 3.38
N LEU A 64 20.31 -2.09 3.23
CA LEU A 64 21.59 -1.41 3.00
C LEU A 64 21.94 -0.44 4.13
N ARG A 65 23.24 -0.35 4.44
CA ARG A 65 23.79 0.71 5.27
C ARG A 65 23.85 2.00 4.48
N LEU A 66 22.83 2.85 4.68
CA LEU A 66 22.72 4.14 4.02
C LEU A 66 23.44 5.23 4.82
N SER A 67 23.94 6.25 4.11
CA SER A 67 24.36 7.48 4.77
C SER A 67 23.13 8.27 5.23
N GLU A 68 23.30 9.10 6.26
CA GLU A 68 22.20 9.92 6.81
C GLU A 68 21.54 10.83 5.75
N GLY A 69 22.29 11.27 4.73
CA GLY A 69 21.74 12.06 3.62
C GLY A 69 20.84 11.25 2.69
N VAL A 70 21.21 9.99 2.41
CA VAL A 70 20.40 9.08 1.57
C VAL A 70 19.17 8.60 2.34
N ASP A 71 19.33 8.28 3.62
CA ASP A 71 18.23 7.88 4.50
C ASP A 71 17.14 8.98 4.58
N ARG A 72 17.56 10.24 4.78
CA ARG A 72 16.69 11.43 4.76
C ARG A 72 15.98 11.69 3.43
N LEU A 73 16.45 11.10 2.33
CA LEU A 73 15.80 11.19 1.02
C LEU A 73 14.83 10.02 0.78
N ILE A 74 15.24 8.81 1.16
CA ILE A 74 14.48 7.58 0.89
C ILE A 74 13.19 7.54 1.69
N TRP A 75 13.22 7.85 2.99
CA TRP A 75 12.02 7.76 3.83
C TRP A 75 10.87 8.68 3.38
N PRO A 76 11.09 9.99 3.09
CA PRO A 76 10.03 10.82 2.54
C PRO A 76 9.47 10.33 1.20
N MET A 77 10.32 9.79 0.32
CA MET A 77 9.88 9.25 -0.97
C MET A 77 9.07 7.97 -0.81
N LEU A 78 9.47 7.10 0.13
CA LEU A 78 8.73 5.92 0.54
C LEU A 78 7.35 6.31 1.06
N TYR A 79 7.26 7.24 2.02
CA TYR A 79 5.98 7.71 2.56
C TYR A 79 5.10 8.38 1.52
N LEU A 80 5.68 9.15 0.60
CA LEU A 80 4.94 9.75 -0.51
C LEU A 80 4.33 8.67 -1.41
N CYS A 81 5.10 7.63 -1.75
CA CYS A 81 4.64 6.52 -2.58
C CYS A 81 3.56 5.68 -1.88
N LEU A 82 3.74 5.33 -0.60
CA LEU A 82 2.67 4.68 0.17
C LEU A 82 1.43 5.56 0.25
N GLY A 83 1.61 6.87 0.44
CA GLY A 83 0.53 7.85 0.47
C GLY A 83 -0.28 7.85 -0.82
N TYR A 84 0.37 7.81 -1.99
CA TYR A 84 -0.31 7.68 -3.27
C TYR A 84 -1.06 6.37 -3.46
N SER A 85 -0.50 5.26 -2.96
CA SER A 85 -1.20 3.97 -2.96
C SER A 85 -2.50 4.05 -2.16
N LEU A 86 -2.44 4.55 -0.92
CA LEU A 86 -3.61 4.75 -0.07
C LEU A 86 -4.63 5.71 -0.68
N THR A 87 -4.18 6.84 -1.22
CA THR A 87 -5.03 7.79 -1.94
C THR A 87 -5.75 7.14 -3.13
N ALA A 88 -5.05 6.30 -3.91
CA ALA A 88 -5.66 5.59 -5.01
C ALA A 88 -6.76 4.62 -4.52
N LEU A 89 -6.52 3.89 -3.43
CA LEU A 89 -7.52 3.03 -2.80
C LEU A 89 -8.74 3.83 -2.32
N ALA A 90 -8.52 4.98 -1.68
CA ALA A 90 -9.60 5.86 -1.25
C ALA A 90 -10.44 6.38 -2.42
N LEU A 91 -9.80 6.76 -3.54
CA LEU A 91 -10.52 7.20 -4.74
C LEU A 91 -11.27 6.06 -5.43
N VAL A 92 -10.75 4.84 -5.38
CA VAL A 92 -11.44 3.62 -5.83
C VAL A 92 -12.69 3.37 -4.97
N ALA A 93 -12.58 3.45 -3.65
CA ALA A 93 -13.72 3.35 -2.73
C ALA A 93 -14.75 4.46 -3.00
N LEU A 94 -14.30 5.70 -3.19
CA LEU A 94 -15.18 6.84 -3.47
C LEU A 94 -15.92 6.68 -4.81
N HIS A 95 -15.23 6.20 -5.85
CA HIS A 95 -15.84 5.89 -7.12
C HIS A 95 -16.99 4.88 -6.96
N ASP A 96 -16.79 3.83 -6.16
CA ASP A 96 -17.80 2.79 -5.99
C ASP A 96 -18.94 3.20 -5.10
N TRP A 97 -18.68 4.09 -4.14
CA TRP A 97 -19.72 4.59 -3.26
C TRP A 97 -20.56 5.70 -3.88
N ARG A 98 -19.93 6.60 -4.65
CA ARG A 98 -20.54 7.87 -5.07
C ARG A 98 -20.48 8.15 -6.58
N GLY A 99 -19.88 7.25 -7.36
CA GLY A 99 -19.77 7.36 -8.81
C GLY A 99 -18.58 8.19 -9.30
N MET A 100 -18.37 8.13 -10.62
CA MET A 100 -17.25 8.76 -11.34
C MET A 100 -17.18 10.27 -11.16
N GLU A 101 -18.33 10.96 -11.12
CA GLU A 101 -18.37 12.43 -11.03
C GLU A 101 -17.78 12.93 -9.71
N LYS A 102 -18.24 12.39 -8.57
CA LYS A 102 -17.71 12.78 -7.25
C LYS A 102 -16.23 12.42 -7.12
N MET A 103 -15.84 11.23 -7.56
CA MET A 103 -14.43 10.84 -7.57
C MET A 103 -13.57 11.81 -8.38
N ARG A 104 -14.00 12.19 -9.60
CA ARG A 104 -13.28 13.16 -10.44
C ARG A 104 -13.15 14.52 -9.76
N LYS A 105 -14.23 15.02 -9.16
CA LYS A 105 -14.24 16.33 -8.48
C LYS A 105 -13.26 16.35 -7.29
N LEU A 106 -13.18 15.24 -6.54
CA LEU A 106 -12.33 15.14 -5.34
C LEU A 106 -10.90 14.64 -5.63
N THR A 107 -10.62 14.12 -6.84
CA THR A 107 -9.28 13.61 -7.21
C THR A 107 -8.16 14.61 -6.93
N PRO A 108 -8.23 15.91 -7.33
CA PRO A 108 -7.14 16.84 -7.09
C PRO A 108 -6.83 17.03 -5.60
N LEU A 109 -7.87 17.14 -4.77
CA LEU A 109 -7.73 17.26 -3.32
C LEU A 109 -7.08 16.01 -2.72
N PHE A 110 -7.53 14.83 -3.14
CA PHE A 110 -7.01 13.56 -2.64
C PHE A 110 -5.56 13.33 -3.04
N MET A 111 -5.16 13.71 -4.26
CA MET A 111 -3.78 13.62 -4.74
C MET A 111 -2.82 14.61 -4.05
N PHE A 112 -3.35 15.62 -3.36
CA PHE A 112 -2.54 16.55 -2.57
C PHE A 112 -2.20 16.01 -1.17
N PHE A 113 -3.06 15.18 -0.56
CA PHE A 113 -2.86 14.69 0.81
C PHE A 113 -1.53 13.98 1.06
N PRO A 114 -0.99 13.13 0.16
CA PRO A 114 0.31 12.50 0.38
C PRO A 114 1.44 13.52 0.62
N PHE A 115 1.44 14.65 -0.11
CA PHE A 115 2.40 15.73 0.12
C PHE A 115 2.20 16.40 1.48
N LEU A 116 0.94 16.67 1.85
CA LEU A 116 0.63 17.25 3.15
C LEU A 116 1.12 16.36 4.29
N VAL A 117 0.91 15.04 4.19
CA VAL A 117 1.35 14.07 5.20
C VAL A 117 2.87 14.06 5.30
N VAL A 118 3.59 14.01 4.18
CA VAL A 118 5.07 14.07 4.18
C VAL A 118 5.57 15.39 4.78
N ALA A 119 4.92 16.52 4.47
CA ALA A 119 5.27 17.81 5.06
C ALA A 119 5.04 17.82 6.59
N LEU A 120 3.95 17.22 7.07
CA LEU A 120 3.66 17.09 8.50
C LEU A 120 4.67 16.19 9.22
N ILE A 121 5.06 15.06 8.61
CA ILE A 121 6.13 14.20 9.14
C ILE A 121 7.43 15.00 9.27
N TRP A 122 7.78 15.79 8.26
CA TRP A 122 9.01 16.58 8.27
C TRP A 122 9.01 17.66 9.35
N VAL A 123 7.95 18.48 9.43
CA VAL A 123 7.82 19.55 10.43
C VAL A 123 7.68 18.98 11.85
N GLY A 124 7.04 17.82 12.00
CA GLY A 124 6.88 17.12 13.27
C GLY A 124 8.08 16.26 13.70
N GLY A 125 9.27 16.51 13.16
CA GLY A 125 10.51 15.85 13.60
C GLY A 125 10.60 14.37 13.20
N GLY A 126 9.95 13.95 12.11
CA GLY A 126 9.97 12.57 11.63
C GLY A 126 8.92 11.66 12.29
N ALA A 127 7.94 12.22 13.00
CA ALA A 127 6.97 11.42 13.73
C ALA A 127 6.08 10.58 12.79
N PHE A 128 6.29 9.27 12.79
CA PHE A 128 5.53 8.29 11.98
C PHE A 128 4.01 8.33 12.24
N ILE A 129 3.58 8.83 13.40
CA ILE A 129 2.16 8.93 13.78
C ILE A 129 1.30 9.70 12.76
N TYR A 130 1.86 10.69 12.06
CA TYR A 130 1.12 11.44 11.03
C TYR A 130 0.77 10.55 9.84
N PHE A 131 1.69 9.68 9.43
CA PHE A 131 1.43 8.68 8.39
C PHE A 131 0.38 7.67 8.86
N LEU A 132 0.53 7.16 10.08
CA LEU A 132 -0.39 6.18 10.66
C LEU A 132 -1.83 6.72 10.75
N CYS A 133 -2.02 7.98 11.16
CA CYS A 133 -3.34 8.62 11.18
C CYS A 133 -3.96 8.73 9.77
N PHE A 134 -3.15 9.09 8.77
CA PHE A 134 -3.60 9.17 7.38
C PHE A 134 -4.00 7.79 6.84
N GLU A 135 -3.17 6.78 7.08
CA GLU A 135 -3.46 5.39 6.72
C GLU A 135 -4.74 4.90 7.38
N ALA A 136 -4.88 5.08 8.70
CA ALA A 136 -6.07 4.68 9.44
C ALA A 136 -7.34 5.34 8.87
N ALA A 137 -7.30 6.64 8.56
CA ALA A 137 -8.45 7.33 7.96
C ALA A 137 -8.85 6.74 6.61
N VAL A 138 -7.88 6.48 5.73
CA VAL A 138 -8.12 5.87 4.42
C VAL A 138 -8.65 4.44 4.55
N VAL A 139 -8.01 3.62 5.38
CA VAL A 139 -8.35 2.21 5.56
C VAL A 139 -9.74 2.06 6.20
N LEU A 140 -10.06 2.86 7.23
CA LEU A 140 -11.40 2.84 7.84
C LEU A 140 -12.48 3.31 6.87
N PHE A 141 -12.20 4.34 6.06
CA PHE A 141 -13.10 4.77 5.00
C PHE A 141 -13.35 3.67 3.97
N ALA A 142 -12.29 3.04 3.47
CA ALA A 142 -12.38 1.95 2.51
C ALA A 142 -13.09 0.73 3.10
N LEU A 143 -12.80 0.38 4.37
CA LEU A 143 -13.45 -0.70 5.10
C LEU A 143 -14.96 -0.45 5.23
N PHE A 144 -15.38 0.76 5.61
CA PHE A 144 -16.80 1.12 5.68
C PHE A 144 -17.48 0.96 4.32
N VAL A 145 -16.88 1.49 3.26
CA VAL A 145 -17.45 1.41 1.90
C VAL A 145 -17.55 -0.04 1.43
N TYR A 146 -16.45 -0.80 1.49
CA TYR A 146 -16.40 -2.15 0.95
C TYR A 146 -17.08 -3.19 1.84
N GLY A 147 -17.13 -2.97 3.16
CA GLY A 147 -18.00 -3.73 4.05
C GLY A 147 -19.45 -3.62 3.59
N ARG A 148 -19.97 -2.39 3.47
CA ARG A 148 -21.34 -2.16 2.99
C ARG A 148 -21.59 -2.72 1.59
N LEU A 149 -20.68 -2.52 0.64
CA LEU A 149 -20.86 -2.97 -0.75
C LEU A 149 -20.81 -4.50 -0.87
N ALA A 150 -19.98 -5.19 -0.08
CA ALA A 150 -19.90 -6.64 -0.07
C ALA A 150 -21.17 -7.27 0.52
N PHE A 151 -21.67 -6.77 1.66
CA PHE A 151 -22.91 -7.28 2.26
C PHE A 151 -24.15 -7.04 1.40
N LEU A 152 -24.19 -5.95 0.64
CA LEU A 152 -25.31 -5.63 -0.25
C LEU A 152 -25.17 -6.21 -1.67
N SER A 153 -24.09 -6.96 -1.95
CA SER A 153 -23.78 -7.58 -3.27
C SER A 153 -23.89 -6.63 -4.47
N ARG A 154 -23.61 -5.33 -4.28
CA ARG A 154 -23.89 -4.30 -5.30
C ARG A 154 -22.82 -4.15 -6.37
N VAL A 155 -21.58 -4.51 -6.04
CA VAL A 155 -20.44 -4.26 -6.92
C VAL A 155 -19.58 -5.52 -6.99
N PRO A 156 -19.50 -6.19 -8.16
CA PRO A 156 -18.65 -7.37 -8.30
C PRO A 156 -17.20 -7.05 -8.02
N GLY A 157 -16.51 -7.96 -7.32
CA GLY A 157 -15.14 -7.76 -6.86
C GLY A 157 -15.00 -6.98 -5.54
N SER A 158 -16.09 -6.42 -4.98
CA SER A 158 -16.04 -5.72 -3.68
C SER A 158 -15.57 -6.61 -2.52
N GLY A 159 -15.99 -7.88 -2.49
CA GLY A 159 -15.54 -8.85 -1.48
C GLY A 159 -14.03 -9.09 -1.49
N PHE A 160 -13.39 -9.07 -2.66
CA PHE A 160 -11.93 -9.17 -2.76
C PHE A 160 -11.24 -7.89 -2.24
N ILE A 161 -11.80 -6.70 -2.47
CA ILE A 161 -11.22 -5.47 -1.90
C ILE A 161 -11.35 -5.49 -0.38
N LEU A 162 -12.51 -5.91 0.14
CA LEU A 162 -12.72 -6.09 1.57
C LEU A 162 -11.71 -7.07 2.17
N ALA A 163 -11.50 -8.24 1.54
CA ALA A 163 -10.49 -9.21 1.98
C ALA A 163 -9.08 -8.60 1.99
N GLY A 164 -8.70 -7.85 0.94
CA GLY A 164 -7.41 -7.15 0.90
C GLY A 164 -7.24 -6.13 2.02
N ILE A 165 -8.29 -5.37 2.34
CA ILE A 165 -8.30 -4.44 3.48
C ILE A 165 -8.14 -5.19 4.81
N LEU A 166 -8.81 -6.33 4.99
CA LEU A 166 -8.71 -7.14 6.20
C LEU A 166 -7.31 -7.74 6.38
N PHE A 167 -6.66 -8.20 5.29
CA PHE A 167 -5.25 -8.60 5.32
C PHE A 167 -4.35 -7.43 5.72
N SER A 168 -4.59 -6.23 5.16
CA SER A 168 -3.81 -5.05 5.53
C SER A 168 -3.99 -4.66 7.00
N LEU A 169 -5.19 -4.77 7.55
CA LEU A 169 -5.46 -4.53 8.97
C LEU A 169 -4.80 -5.59 9.86
N ALA A 170 -4.88 -6.86 9.48
CA ALA A 170 -4.20 -7.93 10.20
C ALA A 170 -2.68 -7.73 10.20
N ALA A 171 -2.10 -7.33 9.07
CA ALA A 171 -0.70 -6.96 8.97
C ALA A 171 -0.38 -5.79 9.92
N ALA A 172 -1.15 -4.70 9.87
CA ALA A 172 -0.92 -3.55 10.73
C ALA A 172 -0.99 -3.88 12.23
N LEU A 173 -1.90 -4.78 12.65
CA LEU A 173 -1.94 -5.29 14.02
C LEU A 173 -0.68 -6.08 14.38
N VAL A 174 -0.18 -6.91 13.47
CA VAL A 174 1.09 -7.63 13.63
C VAL A 174 2.24 -6.64 13.77
N GLN A 175 2.32 -5.62 12.92
CA GLN A 175 3.35 -4.58 13.01
C GLN A 175 3.27 -3.80 14.33
N ALA A 176 2.07 -3.48 14.80
CA ALA A 176 1.84 -2.73 16.03
C ALA A 176 2.03 -3.55 17.32
N SER A 177 2.04 -4.89 17.23
CA SER A 177 2.15 -5.78 18.40
C SER A 177 3.53 -5.75 19.09
N GLY A 178 4.49 -5.02 18.53
CA GLY A 178 5.76 -4.70 19.18
C GLY A 178 6.90 -5.64 18.82
N ALA A 179 8.00 -5.52 19.57
CA ALA A 179 9.25 -6.18 19.25
C ALA A 179 9.26 -7.65 19.71
N TRP A 180 8.78 -8.54 18.85
CA TRP A 180 9.00 -9.98 18.97
C TRP A 180 9.73 -10.49 17.73
N ARG A 181 10.39 -11.63 17.89
CA ARG A 181 11.16 -12.31 16.87
C ARG A 181 10.78 -13.77 16.85
N PHE A 182 10.80 -14.38 15.68
CA PHE A 182 10.57 -15.81 15.52
C PHE A 182 11.45 -16.36 14.41
N GLU A 183 11.82 -17.63 14.54
CA GLU A 183 12.63 -18.34 13.56
C GLU A 183 11.77 -19.39 12.86
N LEU A 184 11.78 -19.37 11.53
CA LEU A 184 11.19 -20.44 10.72
C LEU A 184 12.29 -21.17 9.95
N VAL A 185 12.84 -20.49 8.93
CA VAL A 185 14.09 -20.83 8.22
C VAL A 185 15.09 -19.69 8.36
N TRP A 186 14.58 -18.46 8.42
CA TRP A 186 15.31 -17.26 8.76
C TRP A 186 14.67 -16.60 9.99
N LEU A 187 15.39 -15.68 10.62
CA LEU A 187 14.93 -14.91 11.76
C LEU A 187 14.08 -13.72 11.30
N PHE A 188 12.79 -13.73 11.62
CA PHE A 188 11.84 -12.67 11.29
C PHE A 188 11.48 -11.86 12.54
N ASP A 189 10.98 -10.65 12.32
CA ASP A 189 10.28 -9.84 13.31
C ASP A 189 8.88 -9.44 12.80
N HIS A 190 8.23 -8.55 13.56
CA HIS A 190 6.92 -7.99 13.24
C HIS A 190 6.86 -7.31 11.86
N ASN A 191 7.95 -6.68 11.37
CA ASN A 191 7.97 -6.03 10.05
C ASN A 191 8.07 -7.07 8.93
N GLY A 192 8.94 -8.07 9.09
CA GLY A 192 9.02 -9.18 8.16
C GLY A 192 7.67 -9.91 8.00
N LEU A 193 6.98 -10.20 9.12
CA LEU A 193 5.66 -10.83 9.05
C LEU A 193 4.58 -9.89 8.49
N PHE A 194 4.63 -8.60 8.81
CA PHE A 194 3.72 -7.59 8.23
C PHE A 194 3.72 -7.66 6.69
N HIS A 195 4.90 -7.67 6.06
CA HIS A 195 4.99 -7.75 4.60
C HIS A 195 4.46 -9.08 4.04
N LEU A 196 4.72 -10.20 4.72
CA LEU A 196 4.20 -11.50 4.28
C LEU A 196 2.67 -11.57 4.33
N ILE A 197 2.04 -10.98 5.34
CA ILE A 197 0.57 -10.91 5.45
C ILE A 197 -0.03 -9.98 4.39
N GLN A 198 0.69 -8.95 3.95
CA GLN A 198 0.24 -8.06 2.87
C GLN A 198 0.14 -8.79 1.51
N LEU A 199 0.99 -9.78 1.24
CA LEU A 199 1.02 -10.51 -0.05
C LEU A 199 -0.34 -11.06 -0.50
N PRO A 200 -1.07 -11.87 0.29
CA PRO A 200 -2.41 -12.31 -0.10
C PRO A 200 -3.38 -11.13 -0.28
N GLY A 201 -3.20 -10.03 0.45
CA GLY A 201 -3.97 -8.80 0.27
C GLY A 201 -3.79 -8.18 -1.13
N LEU A 202 -2.56 -8.12 -1.64
CA LEU A 202 -2.27 -7.65 -3.01
C LEU A 202 -2.94 -8.54 -4.05
N VAL A 203 -2.94 -9.87 -3.84
CA VAL A 203 -3.62 -10.82 -4.71
C VAL A 203 -5.12 -10.54 -4.75
N CYS A 204 -5.75 -10.29 -3.60
CA CYS A 204 -7.15 -9.89 -3.54
C CYS A 204 -7.42 -8.58 -4.29
N PHE A 205 -6.58 -7.56 -4.11
CA PHE A 205 -6.72 -6.29 -4.82
C PHE A 205 -6.62 -6.45 -6.34
N VAL A 206 -5.65 -7.22 -6.86
CA VAL A 206 -5.50 -7.37 -8.32
C VAL A 206 -6.64 -8.19 -8.94
N ILE A 207 -7.14 -9.21 -8.23
CA ILE A 207 -8.33 -9.96 -8.67
C ILE A 207 -9.52 -9.00 -8.78
N SER A 208 -9.76 -8.18 -7.76
CA SER A 208 -10.84 -7.19 -7.82
C SER A 208 -10.64 -6.21 -8.96
N ALA A 209 -9.46 -5.62 -9.10
CA ALA A 209 -9.13 -4.69 -10.15
C ALA A 209 -9.46 -5.26 -11.54
N ARG A 210 -9.14 -6.54 -11.79
CA ARG A 210 -9.46 -7.23 -13.06
C ARG A 210 -10.95 -7.47 -13.25
N VAL A 211 -11.68 -7.90 -12.20
CA VAL A 211 -13.14 -8.10 -12.25
C VAL A 211 -13.85 -6.77 -12.53
N ARG A 212 -13.48 -5.72 -11.81
CA ARG A 212 -14.08 -4.39 -11.87
C ARG A 212 -13.77 -3.67 -13.17
N CYS A 213 -12.52 -3.77 -13.63
CA CYS A 213 -12.14 -3.23 -14.91
C CYS A 213 -12.93 -3.89 -16.04
N ARG A 214 -13.39 -5.15 -15.94
CA ARG A 214 -14.22 -5.80 -16.99
C ARG A 214 -15.67 -5.30 -17.07
N GLN A 215 -16.20 -4.66 -16.03
CA GLN A 215 -17.63 -4.30 -15.97
C GLN A 215 -17.93 -2.81 -16.14
N SER A 216 -16.89 -1.96 -16.19
CA SER A 216 -17.03 -0.50 -16.25
C SER A 216 -17.24 0.05 -17.68
N VAL A 217 -18.06 -0.65 -18.50
CA VAL A 217 -18.53 -0.19 -19.82
C VAL A 217 -19.86 0.51 -19.66
#